data_AF-A0A8J8T8Z2-F1
#
_entry.id   AF-A0A8J8T8Z2-F1
#
_cell.length_a   1.000
_cell.length_b   1.000
_cell.length_c   1.000
_cell.angle_alpha   90.00
_cell.angle_beta   90.00
_cell.angle_gamma   90.00
#
_symmetry.space_group_name_H-M   'P 1'
#
loop_
_entity.id
_entity.type
_entity.pdbx_description
1 polymer ?
#
loop_
_entity_poly.entity_id
_entity_poly.type
_entity_poly.pdbx_seq_one_letter_code
_entity_poly.pdbx_strand_id
1 'polypeptide(L)'
;MVESHLFGNEQYVRAKIIDTPGFMDSSGTDTNTLEAIMSMLDKIKDSGFHIGLFCFSATETRCDGGILQALQMIQGLMTSDVLQHIVLVITQVNRLKAKKGEEQVSRVIDQVPDILRKSKLELNYTKSFVYHHQSNPNGLEDLNEFLRPKEAFQPQICKDYVENYVAGNPRQTQENLAKNSQMMQILLQVMSEMKESRELLAQQNKEILEKTTQAIATQQKNTQEMLKEMKIAHAQAREEFRKQKEQELAALKADSDARMQIVEKNHQMMVDMMKANAVQEQKRTAMLQEELAKRAAQQEEILKQMKVQASQKQREIEALQSQLAAQQQSSDARMREQEQHNRKKLEEMQISHSEQTKKIEELQHKIANQPRQVVNHYHDDGFGCFSYGTMIRKLEPNDQIAEIPIELVEAGDRVCSIDKNGNIIYDLVVLVDHTKNAHELKTNMKHITYYDNNISAEREIVLTSHHHIYVNREGKIQRMASKHVKISDFLLLIIEGQPELQLIEILNIEDKPTTKPVVNVFTLDSYNIIANNIHCSTHTDGDGDDLLFNVVNFCYHKITHKTPTIAFYLNKGYKKLFRK
;
A
#
# COMPACT_ATOMS: atom_id res chain seq x y z
N MET A 1 13.49 26.73 6.54
CA MET A 1 13.33 27.45 7.83
C MET A 1 12.18 26.83 8.59
N VAL A 2 12.42 26.31 9.79
CA VAL A 2 11.36 25.78 10.66
C VAL A 2 11.40 26.59 11.94
N GLU A 3 10.36 27.37 12.19
CA GLU A 3 10.19 28.04 13.47
C GLU A 3 9.78 26.99 14.50
N SER A 4 10.63 26.78 15.52
CA SER A 4 10.46 25.72 16.49
C SER A 4 10.55 26.29 17.90
N HIS A 5 9.53 26.06 18.72
CA HIS A 5 9.59 26.41 20.13
C HIS A 5 10.32 25.29 20.87
N LEU A 6 11.54 25.56 21.32
CA LEU A 6 12.33 24.61 22.12
C LEU A 6 12.03 24.86 23.61
N PHE A 7 11.57 23.82 24.31
CA PHE A 7 11.24 23.89 25.72
C PHE A 7 12.47 23.56 26.57
N GLY A 8 12.96 24.54 27.34
CA GLY A 8 13.91 24.33 28.43
C GLY A 8 13.26 24.77 29.74
N ASN A 9 13.14 23.83 30.70
CA ASN A 9 12.71 24.00 32.10
C ASN A 9 12.15 25.39 32.48
N GLU A 10 10.89 25.63 32.11
CA GLU A 10 10.01 26.74 32.57
C GLU A 10 10.21 28.15 31.94
N GLN A 11 11.10 28.35 30.97
CA GLN A 11 11.18 29.63 30.22
C GLN A 11 11.17 29.44 28.70
N TYR A 12 10.31 30.20 28.01
CA TYR A 12 10.17 30.16 26.55
C TYR A 12 11.38 30.79 25.87
N VAL A 13 12.18 29.98 25.18
CA VAL A 13 13.23 30.48 24.28
C VAL A 13 12.70 30.41 22.84
N ARG A 14 12.57 31.56 22.18
CA ARG A 14 12.30 31.60 20.73
C ARG A 14 13.60 31.32 19.98
N ALA A 15 13.86 30.05 19.72
CA ALA A 15 14.93 29.60 18.82
C ALA A 15 14.42 29.57 17.38
N LYS A 16 15.19 30.12 16.44
CA LYS A 16 14.92 29.96 15.01
C LYS A 16 15.96 29.02 14.42
N ILE A 17 15.51 27.88 13.93
CA ILE A 17 16.38 26.86 13.35
C ILE A 17 16.63 27.21 11.88
N ILE A 18 17.89 27.54 11.57
CA ILE A 18 18.34 27.79 10.21
C ILE A 18 18.94 26.50 9.69
N ASP A 19 18.06 25.58 9.30
CA ASP A 19 18.51 24.43 8.52
C ASP A 19 19.16 24.97 7.24
N THR A 20 20.41 24.60 6.99
CA THR A 20 21.14 24.92 5.75
C THR A 20 21.21 23.69 4.85
N PRO A 21 20.06 23.19 4.35
CA PRO A 21 20.10 22.16 3.32
C PRO A 21 20.68 22.83 2.08
N GLY A 22 21.70 22.22 1.48
CA GLY A 22 22.23 22.71 0.21
C GLY A 22 23.64 23.29 0.23
N PHE A 23 24.24 23.57 1.39
CA PHE A 23 25.67 23.90 1.41
C PHE A 23 26.44 22.66 0.92
N MET A 24 27.02 22.76 -0.28
CA MET A 24 27.71 21.69 -1.01
C MET A 24 26.82 20.67 -1.74
N ASP A 25 25.52 20.91 -1.90
CA ASP A 25 24.71 20.12 -2.82
C ASP A 25 24.88 20.63 -4.26
N SER A 26 25.10 19.69 -5.18
CA SER A 26 25.62 19.93 -6.54
C SER A 26 24.71 20.73 -7.49
N SER A 27 23.56 21.23 -7.03
CA SER A 27 22.56 21.90 -7.86
C SER A 27 22.53 23.43 -7.72
N GLY A 28 23.24 24.02 -6.75
CA GLY A 28 23.27 25.47 -6.51
C GLY A 28 24.69 26.06 -6.51
N THR A 29 24.82 27.35 -6.83
CA THR A 29 26.07 28.09 -6.63
C THR A 29 26.20 28.54 -5.17
N ASP A 30 27.43 28.71 -4.68
CA ASP A 30 27.70 29.23 -3.34
C ASP A 30 27.02 30.60 -3.14
N THR A 31 26.99 31.46 -4.16
CA THR A 31 26.33 32.77 -4.14
C THR A 31 24.84 32.66 -3.83
N ASN A 32 24.11 31.75 -4.48
CA ASN A 32 22.67 31.56 -4.24
C ASN A 32 22.40 31.12 -2.79
N THR A 33 23.32 30.32 -2.22
CA THR A 33 23.22 29.86 -0.84
C THR A 33 23.47 31.01 0.15
N LEU A 34 24.46 31.87 -0.13
CA LEU A 34 24.74 33.07 0.68
C LEU A 34 23.60 34.08 0.62
N GLU A 35 23.02 34.33 -0.56
CA GLU A 35 21.85 35.20 -0.72
C GLU A 35 20.62 34.66 0.03
N ALA A 36 20.40 33.35 0.00
CA ALA A 36 19.34 32.72 0.77
C ALA A 36 19.55 32.92 2.28
N ILE A 37 20.79 32.73 2.78
CA ILE A 37 21.12 32.97 4.18
C ILE A 37 20.92 34.44 4.56
N MET A 38 21.34 35.38 3.71
CA MET A 38 21.10 36.80 3.95
C MET A 38 19.61 37.13 3.99
N SER A 39 18.84 36.65 3.02
CA SER A 39 17.38 36.84 2.99
C SER A 39 16.72 36.26 4.25
N MET A 40 17.23 35.13 4.75
CA MET A 40 16.77 34.56 6.01
C MET A 40 17.14 35.46 7.21
N LEU A 41 18.40 35.91 7.31
CA LEU A 41 18.86 36.79 8.39
C LEU A 41 18.13 38.14 8.39
N ASP A 42 17.86 38.71 7.21
CA ASP A 42 17.10 39.95 7.05
C ASP A 42 15.66 39.79 7.53
N LYS A 43 14.98 38.69 7.16
CA LYS A 43 13.63 38.38 7.68
C LYS A 43 13.60 38.20 9.20
N ILE A 44 14.73 37.82 9.79
CA ILE A 44 14.87 37.61 11.22
C ILE A 44 15.11 38.94 11.97
N LYS A 45 15.73 39.92 11.31
CA LYS A 45 16.09 41.24 11.87
C LYS A 45 14.93 41.95 12.57
N ASP A 46 13.73 41.89 11.98
CA ASP A 46 12.54 42.57 12.50
C ASP A 46 11.89 41.81 13.67
N SER A 47 12.15 40.51 13.79
CA SER A 47 11.53 39.64 14.80
C SER A 47 12.40 39.43 16.05
N GLY A 48 13.70 39.74 15.96
CA GLY A 48 14.72 39.32 16.91
C GLY A 48 14.93 37.80 16.90
N PHE A 49 16.15 37.35 17.16
CA PHE A 49 16.39 35.93 17.46
C PHE A 49 17.25 35.78 18.70
N HIS A 50 17.04 34.68 19.41
CA HIS A 50 17.84 34.33 20.57
C HIS A 50 19.05 33.51 20.11
N ILE A 51 18.82 32.50 19.24
CA ILE A 51 19.83 31.55 18.77
C ILE A 51 19.50 31.08 17.34
N GLY A 52 20.51 31.02 16.47
CA GLY A 52 20.50 30.40 15.14
C GLY A 52 21.30 29.11 15.12
N LEU A 53 20.67 27.99 14.74
CA LEU A 53 21.36 26.70 14.62
C LEU A 53 21.76 26.47 13.16
N PHE A 54 23.05 26.29 12.88
CA PHE A 54 23.56 25.86 11.57
C PHE A 54 23.86 24.38 11.60
N CYS A 55 23.08 23.61 10.85
CA CYS A 55 23.18 22.15 10.84
C CYS A 55 24.00 21.66 9.65
N PHE A 56 25.14 21.01 9.93
CA PHE A 56 25.97 20.36 8.91
C PHE A 56 25.81 18.85 9.01
N SER A 57 25.60 18.17 7.88
CA SER A 57 25.60 16.71 7.84
C SER A 57 27.03 16.17 7.72
N ALA A 58 27.44 15.34 8.67
CA ALA A 58 28.70 14.61 8.61
C ALA A 58 28.59 13.46 7.61
N THR A 59 29.14 13.66 6.41
CA THR A 59 29.34 12.62 5.38
C THR A 59 30.83 12.57 5.00
N GLU A 60 31.31 11.44 4.48
CA GLU A 60 32.74 11.27 4.13
C GLU A 60 33.25 12.40 3.21
N THR A 61 32.43 12.88 2.27
CA THR A 61 32.76 13.99 1.36
C THR A 61 32.72 15.38 2.00
N ARG A 62 31.85 15.60 3.00
CA ARG A 62 31.64 16.93 3.61
C ARG A 62 32.60 17.21 4.76
N CYS A 63 33.07 16.17 5.45
CA CYS A 63 34.06 16.29 6.53
C CYS A 63 35.51 16.48 6.03
N ASP A 64 35.76 16.37 4.72
CA ASP A 64 37.10 16.55 4.11
C ASP A 64 37.42 18.01 3.70
N GLY A 65 36.58 18.98 4.09
CA GLY A 65 36.87 20.41 3.93
C GLY A 65 35.65 21.27 3.61
N GLY A 66 34.56 20.66 3.14
CA GLY A 66 33.36 21.39 2.76
C GLY A 66 32.71 22.18 3.91
N ILE A 67 32.66 21.58 5.09
CA ILE A 67 32.17 22.25 6.30
C ILE A 67 33.05 23.48 6.63
N LEU A 68 34.38 23.36 6.50
CA LEU A 68 35.31 24.45 6.82
C LEU A 68 35.14 25.63 5.84
N GLN A 69 34.97 25.33 4.56
CA GLN A 69 34.71 26.35 3.54
C GLN A 69 33.38 27.06 3.78
N ALA A 70 32.32 26.32 4.12
CA ALA A 70 31.02 26.90 4.48
C ALA A 70 31.13 27.82 5.71
N LEU A 71 31.88 27.40 6.73
CA LEU A 71 32.12 28.20 7.94
C LEU A 71 32.89 29.49 7.64
N GLN A 72 33.89 29.44 6.76
CA GLN A 72 34.61 30.64 6.32
C GLN A 72 33.70 31.63 5.60
N MET A 73 32.78 31.15 4.76
CA MET A 73 31.80 32.00 4.09
C MET A 73 30.79 32.61 5.07
N ILE A 74 30.26 31.80 6.00
CA ILE A 74 29.33 32.26 7.03
C ILE A 74 29.98 33.31 7.94
N GLN A 75 31.23 33.09 8.35
CA GLN A 75 32.03 34.05 9.11
C GLN A 75 32.18 35.39 8.40
N GLY A 76 32.36 35.37 7.07
CA GLY A 76 32.44 36.59 6.27
C GLY A 76 31.14 37.39 6.24
N LEU A 77 30.00 36.70 6.20
CA LEU A 77 28.67 37.33 6.16
C LEU A 77 28.24 37.99 7.48
N MET A 78 28.85 37.60 8.60
CA MET A 78 28.33 37.90 9.94
C MET A 78 29.26 38.80 10.73
N THR A 79 28.67 39.79 11.41
CA THR A 79 29.40 40.59 12.41
C THR A 79 29.69 39.76 13.66
N SER A 80 30.64 40.22 14.48
CA SER A 80 31.06 39.54 15.71
C SER A 80 29.90 39.20 16.63
N ASP A 81 28.91 40.07 16.66
CA ASP A 81 27.80 40.02 17.60
C ASP A 81 26.81 38.92 17.18
N VAL A 82 26.59 38.72 15.88
CA VAL A 82 25.72 37.66 15.32
C VAL A 82 26.25 36.27 15.67
N LEU A 83 27.58 36.09 15.64
CA LEU A 83 28.20 34.79 15.85
C LEU A 83 28.05 34.28 17.28
N GLN A 84 27.86 35.16 18.28
CA GLN A 84 27.58 34.76 19.66
C GLN A 84 26.20 34.12 19.85
N HIS A 85 25.31 34.32 18.88
CA HIS A 85 23.97 33.77 18.83
C HIS A 85 23.88 32.56 17.90
N ILE A 86 25.01 32.01 17.45
CA ILE A 86 25.02 30.87 16.52
C ILE A 86 25.57 29.61 17.19
N VAL A 87 24.90 28.49 16.96
CA VAL A 87 25.39 27.15 17.29
C VAL A 87 25.63 26.39 16.00
N LEU A 88 26.79 25.74 15.94
CA LEU A 88 27.16 24.86 14.85
C LEU A 88 26.83 23.43 15.29
N VAL A 89 25.88 22.80 14.59
CA VAL A 89 25.40 21.46 14.91
C VAL A 89 25.88 20.49 13.83
N ILE A 90 26.71 19.53 14.21
CA ILE A 90 27.13 18.46 13.29
C ILE A 90 26.20 17.27 13.50
N THR A 91 25.39 16.99 12.48
CA THR A 91 24.40 15.93 12.46
C THR A 91 24.94 14.69 11.75
N GLN A 92 24.30 13.53 11.98
CA GLN A 92 24.59 12.29 11.25
C GLN A 92 26.00 11.70 11.42
N VAL A 93 26.74 12.08 12.47
CA VAL A 93 28.11 11.57 12.74
C VAL A 93 28.20 10.04 12.73
N ASN A 94 27.17 9.36 13.22
CA ASN A 94 27.08 7.88 13.24
C ASN A 94 27.05 7.24 11.83
N ARG A 95 26.95 8.03 10.74
CA ARG A 95 27.05 7.53 9.36
C ARG A 95 28.49 7.42 8.87
N LEU A 96 29.45 8.02 9.56
CA LEU A 96 30.86 7.83 9.29
C LEU A 96 31.31 6.47 9.85
N LYS A 97 32.25 5.80 9.17
CA LYS A 97 32.84 4.55 9.70
C LYS A 97 33.50 4.84 11.05
N ALA A 98 33.15 4.09 12.11
CA ALA A 98 33.50 4.38 13.51
C ALA A 98 34.92 4.96 13.73
N LYS A 99 35.95 4.29 13.20
CA LYS A 99 37.36 4.71 13.38
C LYS A 99 37.77 5.95 12.57
N LYS A 100 37.18 6.16 11.39
CA LYS A 100 37.47 7.34 10.53
C LYS A 100 36.59 8.54 10.88
N GLY A 101 35.38 8.29 11.38
CA GLY A 101 34.41 9.32 11.72
C GLY A 101 34.84 10.20 12.87
N GLU A 102 35.38 9.58 13.93
CA GLU A 102 35.91 10.32 15.08
C GLU A 102 37.10 11.20 14.69
N GLU A 103 38.05 10.67 13.92
CA GLU A 103 39.20 11.43 13.44
C GLU A 103 38.80 12.58 12.50
N GLN A 104 37.77 12.40 11.68
CA GLN A 104 37.27 13.43 10.76
C GLN A 104 36.49 14.52 11.50
N VAL A 105 35.61 14.16 12.42
CA VAL A 105 34.89 15.14 13.26
C VAL A 105 35.86 15.88 14.17
N SER A 106 36.82 15.20 14.79
CA SER A 106 37.86 15.84 15.61
C SER A 106 38.69 16.81 14.78
N ARG A 107 39.09 16.44 13.56
CA ARG A 107 39.80 17.37 12.65
C ARG A 107 38.99 18.61 12.32
N VAL A 108 37.68 18.49 12.08
CA VAL A 108 36.82 19.65 11.85
C VAL A 108 36.80 20.52 13.12
N ILE A 109 36.52 19.92 14.28
CA ILE A 109 36.47 20.60 15.58
C ILE A 109 37.79 21.29 15.91
N ASP A 110 38.94 20.68 15.62
CA ASP A 110 40.26 21.24 15.89
C ASP A 110 40.60 22.42 14.97
N GLN A 111 40.10 22.39 13.72
CA GLN A 111 40.38 23.42 12.72
C GLN A 111 39.45 24.63 12.80
N VAL A 112 38.22 24.47 13.30
CA VAL A 112 37.30 25.60 13.42
C VAL A 112 37.84 26.71 14.35
N PRO A 113 38.43 26.42 15.52
CA PRO A 113 39.06 27.44 16.37
C PRO A 113 40.06 28.30 15.64
N ASP A 114 40.86 27.75 14.72
CA ASP A 114 41.85 28.53 13.96
C ASP A 114 41.20 29.40 12.89
N ILE A 115 40.09 28.95 12.29
CA ILE A 115 39.28 29.74 11.35
C ILE A 115 38.62 30.92 12.08
N LEU A 116 38.10 30.69 13.29
CA LEU A 116 37.42 31.68 14.12
C LEU A 116 38.39 32.59 14.90
N ARG A 117 39.60 32.14 15.24
CA ARG A 117 40.64 33.00 15.85
C ARG A 117 41.12 34.06 14.86
N LYS A 118 41.23 33.71 13.57
CA LYS A 118 41.63 34.66 12.52
C LYS A 118 40.67 35.84 12.38
N SER A 119 39.41 35.72 12.80
CA SER A 119 38.46 36.85 12.87
C SER A 119 38.52 37.69 14.14
N LYS A 120 39.43 37.40 15.09
CA LYS A 120 39.46 38.02 16.43
C LYS A 120 38.16 37.78 17.23
N LEU A 121 37.48 36.67 16.99
CA LEU A 121 36.24 36.33 17.68
C LEU A 121 36.50 35.42 18.87
N GLU A 122 36.05 35.83 20.05
CA GLU A 122 36.01 34.98 21.24
C GLU A 122 34.68 34.24 21.29
N LEU A 123 34.62 33.06 20.67
CA LEU A 123 33.51 32.13 20.89
C LEU A 123 33.84 31.25 22.10
N ASN A 124 32.82 30.94 22.92
CA ASN A 124 32.95 29.89 23.92
C ASN A 124 32.91 28.54 23.20
N TYR A 125 34.05 28.11 22.67
CA TYR A 125 34.20 27.02 21.69
C TYR A 125 33.64 25.69 22.18
N THR A 126 33.78 25.38 23.47
CA THR A 126 33.24 24.15 24.08
C THR A 126 31.72 24.09 24.07
N LYS A 127 31.02 25.24 23.94
CA LYS A 127 29.55 25.30 23.99
C LYS A 127 28.89 25.58 22.64
N SER A 128 29.65 26.01 21.64
CA SER A 128 29.13 26.43 20.33
C SER A 128 29.11 25.30 19.29
N PHE A 129 29.74 24.16 19.61
CA PHE A 129 29.79 22.95 18.81
C PHE A 129 29.01 21.84 19.48
N VAL A 130 27.98 21.35 18.80
CA VAL A 130 27.16 20.26 19.29
C VAL A 130 27.16 19.12 18.28
N TYR A 131 27.49 17.92 18.77
CA TYR A 131 27.27 16.68 18.03
C TYR A 131 26.90 15.56 18.99
N HIS A 132 26.08 14.63 18.53
CA HIS A 132 25.72 13.45 19.31
C HIS A 132 26.41 12.21 18.72
N HIS A 133 27.33 11.64 19.47
CA HIS A 133 28.11 10.45 19.12
C HIS A 133 28.44 9.64 20.39
N GLN A 134 28.83 8.37 20.24
CA GLN A 134 29.24 7.54 21.39
C GLN A 134 30.39 8.16 22.20
N SER A 135 31.27 8.91 21.53
CA SER A 135 32.40 9.63 22.15
C SER A 135 32.01 10.98 22.77
N ASN A 136 30.80 11.49 22.49
CA ASN A 136 30.25 12.67 23.15
C ASN A 136 28.75 12.45 23.48
N PRO A 137 28.46 11.65 24.53
CA PRO A 137 27.08 11.36 24.90
C PRO A 137 26.33 12.61 25.39
N ASN A 138 27.06 13.63 25.88
CA ASN A 138 26.50 14.83 26.50
C ASN A 138 26.18 15.95 25.52
N GLY A 139 26.44 15.81 24.21
CA GLY A 139 26.23 16.90 23.25
C GLY A 139 24.80 17.47 23.24
N LEU A 140 23.78 16.66 23.58
CA LEU A 140 22.41 17.16 23.73
C LEU A 140 22.22 18.01 25.00
N GLU A 141 22.93 17.69 26.08
CA GLU A 141 22.94 18.49 27.31
C GLU A 141 23.68 19.81 27.10
N ASP A 142 24.80 19.79 26.38
CA ASP A 142 25.56 20.99 25.99
C ASP A 142 24.70 21.93 25.13
N LEU A 143 23.94 21.36 24.18
CA LEU A 143 22.97 22.12 23.38
C LEU A 143 21.91 22.77 24.27
N ASN A 144 21.33 22.01 25.21
CA ASN A 144 20.32 22.53 26.13
C ASN A 144 20.88 23.62 27.05
N GLU A 145 22.14 23.53 27.47
CA GLU A 145 22.80 24.60 28.23
C GLU A 145 22.99 25.87 27.38
N PHE A 146 23.40 25.73 26.12
CA PHE A 146 23.55 26.87 25.21
C PHE A 146 22.21 27.50 24.84
N LEU A 147 21.15 26.68 24.77
CA LEU A 147 19.78 27.09 24.52
C LEU A 147 19.12 27.80 25.71
N ARG A 148 19.81 27.97 26.84
CA ARG A 148 19.30 28.79 27.94
C ARG A 148 19.04 30.22 27.46
N PRO A 149 18.05 30.92 28.05
CA PRO A 149 17.63 32.24 27.61
C PRO A 149 18.82 33.20 27.51
N LYS A 150 19.12 33.64 26.29
CA LYS A 150 19.99 34.80 26.01
C LYS A 150 19.11 36.01 25.76
N GLU A 151 19.63 37.22 25.94
CA GLU A 151 18.90 38.43 25.52
C GLU A 151 18.66 38.39 24.00
N ALA A 152 17.49 38.87 23.57
CA ALA A 152 17.15 38.92 22.15
C ALA A 152 18.11 39.87 21.42
N PHE A 153 18.65 39.43 20.29
CA PHE A 153 19.64 40.18 19.52
C PHE A 153 19.12 40.54 18.13
N GLN A 154 19.53 41.72 17.63
CA GLN A 154 19.23 42.21 16.30
C GLN A 154 20.49 42.13 15.43
N PRO A 155 20.53 41.24 14.41
CA PRO A 155 21.70 41.09 13.56
C PRO A 155 21.93 42.35 12.71
N GLN A 156 23.15 42.88 12.78
CA GLN A 156 23.67 43.77 11.73
C GLN A 156 24.41 42.93 10.69
N ILE A 157 23.82 42.84 9.49
CA ILE A 157 24.42 42.14 8.34
C ILE A 157 25.39 43.11 7.65
N CYS A 158 26.62 42.65 7.38
CA CYS A 158 27.63 43.44 6.66
C CYS A 158 27.37 43.35 5.15
N LYS A 159 26.60 44.29 4.59
CA LYS A 159 26.34 44.35 3.13
C LYS A 159 27.64 44.48 2.32
N ASP A 160 28.60 45.23 2.84
CA ASP A 160 29.90 45.48 2.21
C ASP A 160 30.69 44.19 1.95
N TYR A 161 30.53 43.13 2.76
CA TYR A 161 31.24 41.87 2.53
C TYR A 161 30.78 41.16 1.26
N VAL A 162 29.47 41.16 0.97
CA VAL A 162 28.91 40.47 -0.19
C VAL A 162 29.29 41.20 -1.47
N GLU A 163 29.20 42.53 -1.45
CA GLU A 163 29.64 43.38 -2.55
C GLU A 163 31.14 43.19 -2.83
N ASN A 164 31.98 43.11 -1.78
CA ASN A 164 33.42 42.84 -1.92
C ASN A 164 33.73 41.39 -2.33
N TYR A 165 32.96 40.40 -1.88
CA TYR A 165 33.13 38.99 -2.27
C TYR A 165 32.74 38.77 -3.73
N VAL A 166 31.67 39.40 -4.19
CA VAL A 166 31.26 39.42 -5.61
C VAL A 166 32.28 40.17 -6.46
N ALA A 167 32.78 41.33 -6.00
CA ALA A 167 33.80 42.11 -6.70
C ALA A 167 35.17 41.39 -6.75
N GLY A 168 35.54 40.67 -5.69
CA GLY A 168 36.81 39.93 -5.57
C GLY A 168 36.83 38.57 -6.27
N ASN A 169 35.68 38.05 -6.72
CA ASN A 169 35.55 36.80 -7.48
C ASN A 169 34.93 37.04 -8.88
N PRO A 170 35.61 37.78 -9.78
CA PRO A 170 35.03 38.31 -11.03
C PRO A 170 34.79 37.28 -12.14
N ARG A 171 34.66 35.98 -11.85
CA ARG A 171 34.30 34.97 -12.86
C ARG A 171 32.85 35.06 -13.34
N GLN A 172 32.04 35.96 -12.77
CA GLN A 172 30.80 36.40 -13.38
C GLN A 172 31.03 37.73 -14.09
N THR A 173 31.08 37.68 -15.42
CA THR A 173 31.14 38.86 -16.27
C THR A 173 29.93 39.76 -16.01
N GLN A 174 30.06 41.08 -16.22
CA GLN A 174 28.90 42.00 -16.21
C GLN A 174 27.76 41.53 -17.13
N GLU A 175 28.09 40.78 -18.18
CA GLU A 175 27.13 40.11 -19.06
C GLU A 175 26.33 39.02 -18.32
N ASN A 176 26.95 38.24 -17.43
CA ASN A 176 26.26 37.24 -16.61
C ASN A 176 25.39 37.89 -15.52
N LEU A 177 25.81 39.02 -14.95
CA LEU A 177 24.99 39.81 -14.02
C LEU A 177 23.76 40.41 -14.71
N ALA A 178 23.92 40.95 -15.93
CA ALA A 178 22.81 41.44 -16.73
C ALA A 178 21.86 40.30 -17.15
N LYS A 179 22.39 39.16 -17.58
CA LYS A 179 21.60 37.95 -17.91
C LYS A 179 20.86 37.41 -16.69
N ASN A 180 21.48 37.38 -15.52
CA ASN A 180 20.84 36.93 -14.29
C ASN A 180 19.76 37.91 -13.82
N SER A 181 19.96 39.22 -13.96
CA SER A 181 18.93 40.21 -13.66
C SER A 181 17.73 40.10 -14.61
N GLN A 182 17.99 39.86 -15.90
CA GLN A 182 16.94 39.67 -16.91
C GLN A 182 16.19 38.35 -16.68
N MET A 183 16.91 37.28 -16.32
CA MET A 183 16.33 35.99 -15.96
C MET A 183 15.52 36.09 -14.66
N MET A 184 15.95 36.90 -13.69
CA MET A 184 15.19 37.16 -12.46
C MET A 184 13.90 37.93 -12.73
N GLN A 185 13.90 38.91 -13.65
CA GLN A 185 12.67 39.59 -14.07
C GLN A 185 11.68 38.65 -14.76
N ILE A 186 12.19 37.77 -15.64
CA ILE A 186 11.37 36.71 -16.26
C ILE A 186 10.83 35.77 -15.18
N LEU A 187 11.66 35.37 -14.20
CA LEU A 187 11.24 34.51 -13.11
C LEU A 187 10.15 35.16 -12.26
N LEU A 188 10.28 36.43 -11.91
CA LEU A 188 9.28 37.18 -11.16
C LEU A 188 7.96 37.32 -11.94
N GLN A 189 8.03 37.52 -13.24
CA GLN A 189 6.85 37.58 -14.09
C GLN A 189 6.14 36.22 -14.16
N VAL A 190 6.89 35.14 -14.39
CA VAL A 190 6.37 33.76 -14.35
C VAL A 190 5.77 33.42 -12.99
N MET A 191 6.39 33.87 -11.89
CA MET A 191 5.85 33.69 -10.54
C MET A 191 4.54 34.46 -10.33
N SER A 192 4.39 35.66 -10.91
CA SER A 192 3.13 36.40 -10.86
C SER A 192 2.02 35.71 -11.67
N GLU A 193 2.33 35.23 -12.88
CA GLU A 193 1.41 34.48 -13.73
C GLU A 193 1.01 33.14 -13.10
N MET A 194 1.95 32.45 -12.45
CA MET A 194 1.65 31.23 -11.67
C MET A 194 0.78 31.53 -10.47
N LYS A 195 0.93 32.69 -9.81
CA LYS A 195 0.06 33.08 -8.70
C LYS A 195 -1.36 33.31 -9.19
N GLU A 196 -1.55 34.07 -10.27
CA GLU A 196 -2.86 34.30 -10.89
C GLU A 196 -3.49 32.99 -11.38
N SER A 197 -2.70 32.11 -12.01
CA SER A 197 -3.15 30.78 -12.45
C SER A 197 -3.60 29.90 -11.27
N ARG A 198 -2.86 29.94 -10.15
CA ARG A 198 -3.24 29.22 -8.91
C ARG A 198 -4.53 29.77 -8.30
N GLU A 199 -4.71 31.08 -8.29
CA GLU A 199 -5.94 31.71 -7.78
C GLU A 199 -7.14 31.34 -8.65
N LEU A 200 -6.98 31.34 -9.98
CA LEU A 200 -8.02 30.89 -10.92
C LEU A 200 -8.36 29.40 -10.74
N LEU A 201 -7.36 28.53 -10.62
CA LEU A 201 -7.56 27.11 -10.36
C LEU A 201 -8.25 26.86 -9.00
N ALA A 202 -7.88 27.61 -7.97
CA ALA A 202 -8.54 27.52 -6.67
C ALA A 202 -10.02 27.91 -6.76
N GLN A 203 -10.36 28.92 -7.57
CA GLN A 203 -11.73 29.35 -7.80
C GLN A 203 -12.53 28.30 -8.60
N GLN A 204 -11.94 27.71 -9.65
CA GLN A 204 -12.55 26.63 -10.41
C GLN A 204 -12.79 25.39 -9.55
N ASN A 205 -11.80 24.99 -8.74
CA ASN A 205 -11.93 23.86 -7.83
C ASN A 205 -13.02 24.09 -6.79
N LYS A 206 -13.18 25.32 -6.30
CA LYS A 206 -14.28 25.68 -5.39
C LYS A 206 -15.64 25.52 -6.08
N GLU A 207 -15.79 25.99 -7.31
CA GLU A 207 -17.05 25.87 -8.06
C GLU A 207 -17.40 24.41 -8.37
N ILE A 208 -16.39 23.60 -8.76
CA ILE A 208 -16.57 22.15 -8.97
C ILE A 208 -17.00 21.48 -7.68
N LEU A 209 -16.34 21.78 -6.56
CA LEU A 209 -16.67 21.19 -5.26
C LEU A 209 -18.11 21.53 -4.84
N GLU A 210 -18.56 22.77 -5.05
CA GLU A 210 -19.94 23.19 -4.78
C GLU A 210 -20.95 22.44 -5.66
N LYS A 211 -20.69 22.30 -6.97
CA LYS A 211 -21.53 21.53 -7.91
C LYS A 211 -21.59 20.05 -7.53
N THR A 212 -20.46 19.43 -7.22
CA THR A 212 -20.40 18.02 -6.82
C THR A 212 -21.14 17.78 -5.50
N THR A 213 -21.01 18.70 -4.54
CA THR A 213 -21.73 18.61 -3.26
C THR A 213 -23.25 18.69 -3.47
N GLN A 214 -23.73 19.58 -4.36
CA GLN A 214 -25.15 19.67 -4.71
C GLN A 214 -25.66 18.42 -5.44
N ALA A 215 -24.87 17.85 -6.35
CA ALA A 215 -25.21 16.61 -7.04
C ALA A 215 -25.33 15.43 -6.07
N ILE A 216 -24.39 15.28 -5.13
CA ILE A 216 -24.43 14.24 -4.09
C ILE A 216 -25.68 14.41 -3.20
N ALA A 217 -25.99 15.63 -2.77
CA ALA A 217 -27.18 15.89 -1.95
C ALA A 217 -28.47 15.54 -2.70
N THR A 218 -28.54 15.84 -4.00
CA THR A 218 -29.68 15.49 -4.86
C THR A 218 -29.80 13.97 -5.02
N GLN A 219 -28.69 13.28 -5.28
CA GLN A 219 -28.66 11.82 -5.40
C GLN A 219 -29.06 11.12 -4.10
N GLN A 220 -28.61 11.62 -2.95
CA GLN A 220 -29.00 11.10 -1.64
C GLN A 220 -30.50 11.27 -1.39
N LYS A 221 -31.06 12.44 -1.74
CA LYS A 221 -32.50 12.69 -1.63
C LYS A 221 -33.30 11.71 -2.50
N ASN A 222 -32.92 11.55 -3.77
CA ASN A 222 -33.59 10.61 -4.68
C ASN A 222 -33.50 9.16 -4.18
N THR A 223 -32.35 8.77 -3.62
CA THR A 223 -32.16 7.42 -3.05
C THR A 223 -33.06 7.20 -1.83
N GLN A 224 -33.23 8.22 -0.98
CA GLN A 224 -34.13 8.14 0.17
C GLN A 224 -35.61 8.03 -0.25
N GLU A 225 -36.02 8.78 -1.28
CA GLU A 225 -37.37 8.70 -1.85
C GLU A 225 -37.63 7.31 -2.44
N MET A 226 -36.70 6.77 -3.24
CA MET A 226 -36.79 5.42 -3.80
C MET A 226 -36.87 4.34 -2.70
N LEU A 227 -36.07 4.45 -1.63
CA LEU A 227 -36.15 3.52 -0.49
C LEU A 227 -37.50 3.60 0.23
N LYS A 228 -38.12 4.77 0.29
CA LYS A 228 -39.45 4.95 0.88
C LYS A 228 -40.53 4.29 0.02
N GLU A 229 -40.46 4.47 -1.29
CA GLU A 229 -41.37 3.80 -2.24
C GLU A 229 -41.21 2.28 -2.20
N MET A 230 -39.97 1.78 -2.17
CA MET A 230 -39.68 0.34 -2.07
C MET A 230 -40.25 -0.28 -0.78
N LYS A 231 -40.17 0.44 0.35
CA LYS A 231 -40.78 -0.01 1.62
C LYS A 231 -42.31 -0.06 1.54
N ILE A 232 -42.94 0.89 0.87
CA ILE A 232 -44.39 0.90 0.67
C ILE A 232 -44.80 -0.28 -0.23
N ALA A 233 -44.11 -0.49 -1.34
CA ALA A 233 -44.37 -1.61 -2.26
C ALA A 233 -44.19 -2.97 -1.55
N HIS A 234 -43.14 -3.13 -0.75
CA HIS A 234 -42.92 -4.36 0.02
C HIS A 234 -44.01 -4.59 1.08
N ALA A 235 -44.50 -3.54 1.73
CA ALA A 235 -45.61 -3.64 2.67
C ALA A 235 -46.91 -4.07 1.98
N GLN A 236 -47.20 -3.52 0.79
CA GLN A 236 -48.36 -3.89 -0.03
C GLN A 236 -48.27 -5.35 -0.49
N ALA A 237 -47.13 -5.79 -1.02
CA ALA A 237 -46.90 -7.17 -1.45
C ALA A 237 -47.06 -8.17 -0.28
N ARG A 238 -46.58 -7.82 0.91
CA ARG A 238 -46.73 -8.65 2.11
C ARG A 238 -48.20 -8.78 2.53
N GLU A 239 -48.97 -7.72 2.40
CA GLU A 239 -50.40 -7.71 2.71
C GLU A 239 -51.22 -8.53 1.70
N GLU A 240 -50.89 -8.43 0.41
CA GLU A 240 -51.49 -9.27 -0.64
C GLU A 240 -51.19 -10.75 -0.42
N PHE A 241 -49.93 -11.08 -0.11
CA PHE A 241 -49.53 -12.44 0.21
C PHE A 241 -50.29 -13.01 1.42
N ARG A 242 -50.50 -12.18 2.46
CA ARG A 242 -51.29 -12.56 3.64
C ARG A 242 -52.74 -12.88 3.25
N LYS A 243 -53.38 -12.03 2.45
CA LYS A 243 -54.76 -12.25 1.96
C LYS A 243 -54.88 -13.51 1.12
N GLN A 244 -53.91 -13.77 0.23
CA GLN A 244 -53.87 -15.02 -0.55
C GLN A 244 -53.77 -16.24 0.35
N LYS A 245 -52.91 -16.20 1.38
CA LYS A 245 -52.79 -17.29 2.35
C LYS A 245 -54.05 -17.52 3.17
N GLU A 246 -54.75 -16.46 3.56
CA GLU A 246 -56.04 -16.56 4.26
C GLU A 246 -57.13 -17.19 3.37
N GLN A 247 -57.19 -16.81 2.09
CA GLN A 247 -58.10 -17.40 1.12
C GLN A 247 -57.81 -18.88 0.88
N GLU A 248 -56.54 -19.26 0.74
CA GLU A 248 -56.10 -20.64 0.59
C GLU A 248 -56.49 -21.48 1.82
N LEU A 249 -56.26 -20.95 3.03
CA LEU A 249 -56.64 -21.61 4.27
C LEU A 249 -58.16 -21.77 4.41
N ALA A 250 -58.94 -20.77 4.00
CA ALA A 250 -60.39 -20.83 4.00
C ALA A 250 -60.92 -21.88 3.00
N ALA A 251 -60.35 -21.94 1.81
CA ALA A 251 -60.69 -22.97 0.82
C ALA A 251 -60.36 -24.39 1.34
N LEU A 252 -59.23 -24.54 2.01
CA LEU A 252 -58.81 -25.83 2.58
C LEU A 252 -59.73 -26.28 3.73
N LYS A 253 -60.21 -25.33 4.55
CA LYS A 253 -61.24 -25.62 5.57
C LYS A 253 -62.57 -26.02 4.94
N ALA A 254 -63.02 -25.31 3.91
CA ALA A 254 -64.26 -25.64 3.21
C ALA A 254 -64.20 -27.04 2.56
N ASP A 255 -63.07 -27.42 1.94
CA ASP A 255 -62.87 -28.79 1.41
C ASP A 255 -62.89 -29.84 2.53
N SER A 256 -62.23 -29.56 3.66
CA SER A 256 -62.25 -30.44 4.83
C SER A 256 -63.67 -30.65 5.38
N ASP A 257 -64.44 -29.57 5.52
CA ASP A 257 -65.83 -29.63 6.02
C ASP A 257 -66.76 -30.36 5.04
N ALA A 258 -66.58 -30.17 3.73
CA ALA A 258 -67.33 -30.90 2.71
C ALA A 258 -67.02 -32.41 2.76
N ARG A 259 -65.75 -32.79 2.95
CA ARG A 259 -65.37 -34.19 3.15
C ARG A 259 -65.99 -34.78 4.42
N MET A 260 -66.01 -34.03 5.52
CA MET A 260 -66.67 -34.44 6.76
C MET A 260 -68.17 -34.69 6.55
N GLN A 261 -68.88 -33.82 5.84
CA GLN A 261 -70.31 -34.01 5.54
C GLN A 261 -70.57 -35.23 4.66
N ILE A 262 -69.68 -35.55 3.71
CA ILE A 262 -69.77 -36.78 2.90
C ILE A 262 -69.59 -38.01 3.80
N VAL A 263 -68.62 -37.99 4.71
CA VAL A 263 -68.40 -39.09 5.68
C VAL A 263 -69.63 -39.26 6.58
N GLU A 264 -70.20 -38.18 7.07
CA GLU A 264 -71.39 -38.19 7.92
C GLU A 264 -72.64 -38.71 7.18
N LYS A 265 -72.84 -38.27 5.93
CA LYS A 265 -73.92 -38.78 5.07
C LYS A 265 -73.76 -40.27 4.76
N ASN A 266 -72.53 -40.72 4.47
CA ASN A 266 -72.24 -42.13 4.25
C ASN A 266 -72.46 -42.96 5.52
N HIS A 267 -72.11 -42.42 6.68
CA HIS A 267 -72.38 -43.04 7.97
C HIS A 267 -73.89 -43.14 8.24
N GLN A 268 -74.64 -42.07 7.99
CA GLN A 268 -76.10 -42.06 8.16
C GLN A 268 -76.79 -43.04 7.19
N MET A 269 -76.34 -43.11 5.94
CA MET A 269 -76.86 -44.05 4.95
C MET A 269 -76.58 -45.51 5.36
N MET A 270 -75.42 -45.77 5.98
CA MET A 270 -75.08 -47.07 6.56
C MET A 270 -75.98 -47.43 7.75
N VAL A 271 -76.27 -46.46 8.63
CA VAL A 271 -77.20 -46.61 9.76
C VAL A 271 -78.62 -46.91 9.27
N ASP A 272 -79.08 -46.21 8.23
CA ASP A 272 -80.42 -46.42 7.66
C ASP A 272 -80.53 -47.74 6.89
N MET A 273 -79.45 -48.16 6.22
CA MET A 273 -79.33 -49.49 5.61
C MET A 273 -79.33 -50.61 6.66
N MET A 274 -78.71 -50.38 7.83
CA MET A 274 -78.80 -51.29 8.99
C MET A 274 -80.21 -51.35 9.57
N LYS A 275 -80.93 -50.22 9.64
CA LYS A 275 -82.33 -50.18 10.09
C LYS A 275 -83.29 -50.87 9.10
N ALA A 276 -83.06 -50.74 7.79
CA ALA A 276 -83.83 -51.43 6.77
C ALA A 276 -83.58 -52.95 6.80
N ASN A 277 -82.33 -53.38 7.01
CA ASN A 277 -81.99 -54.78 7.21
C ASN A 277 -82.57 -55.35 8.52
N ALA A 278 -82.69 -54.55 9.58
CA ALA A 278 -83.28 -54.97 10.86
C ALA A 278 -84.78 -55.36 10.76
N VAL A 279 -85.54 -54.75 9.83
CA VAL A 279 -86.94 -55.12 9.55
C VAL A 279 -87.02 -56.45 8.79
N GLN A 280 -86.00 -56.80 8.01
CA GLN A 280 -85.88 -58.09 7.32
C GLN A 280 -85.34 -59.20 8.24
N GLU A 281 -84.53 -58.85 9.24
CA GLU A 281 -83.95 -59.75 10.23
C GLU A 281 -84.90 -60.19 11.36
N GLN A 282 -86.00 -59.47 11.62
CA GLN A 282 -87.05 -59.95 12.57
C GLN A 282 -87.69 -61.28 12.14
N LYS A 283 -87.63 -61.64 10.85
CA LYS A 283 -88.04 -62.97 10.33
C LYS A 283 -86.96 -64.04 10.47
N ARG A 284 -85.71 -63.67 10.75
CA ARG A 284 -84.53 -64.57 10.80
C ARG A 284 -84.00 -64.78 12.22
N THR A 285 -84.43 -63.97 13.19
CA THR A 285 -84.04 -64.00 14.61
C THR A 285 -84.47 -65.25 15.40
N ALA A 286 -85.32 -66.13 14.86
CA ALA A 286 -85.60 -67.43 15.47
C ALA A 286 -84.51 -68.48 15.19
N MET A 287 -83.64 -68.27 14.18
CA MET A 287 -82.62 -69.22 13.75
C MET A 287 -81.18 -68.83 14.14
N LEU A 288 -80.98 -67.64 14.73
CA LEU A 288 -79.64 -67.05 14.93
C LEU A 288 -79.25 -66.87 16.41
N GLN A 289 -79.87 -67.58 17.34
CA GLN A 289 -79.40 -67.64 18.74
C GLN A 289 -78.19 -68.56 18.93
N GLU A 290 -77.85 -69.37 17.92
CA GLU A 290 -76.67 -70.26 17.95
C GLU A 290 -75.40 -69.62 17.34
N GLU A 291 -75.55 -68.62 16.46
CA GLU A 291 -74.41 -67.98 15.77
C GLU A 291 -73.79 -66.81 16.56
N LEU A 292 -74.51 -66.26 17.54
CA LEU A 292 -74.04 -65.17 18.40
C LEU A 292 -72.94 -65.59 19.39
N ALA A 293 -72.82 -66.89 19.69
CA ALA A 293 -71.71 -67.40 20.50
C ALA A 293 -70.36 -67.42 19.74
N LYS A 294 -70.39 -67.49 18.39
CA LYS A 294 -69.16 -67.49 17.56
C LYS A 294 -68.64 -66.08 17.24
N ARG A 295 -69.50 -65.07 17.17
CA ARG A 295 -69.09 -63.67 16.89
C ARG A 295 -68.45 -62.95 18.08
N ALA A 296 -68.77 -63.34 19.31
CA ALA A 296 -68.13 -62.78 20.51
C ALA A 296 -66.63 -63.12 20.59
N ALA A 297 -66.23 -64.32 20.13
CA ALA A 297 -64.81 -64.72 20.08
C ALA A 297 -64.01 -63.96 19.01
N GLN A 298 -64.61 -63.65 17.85
CA GLN A 298 -63.94 -62.89 16.78
C GLN A 298 -63.74 -61.41 17.11
N GLN A 299 -64.66 -60.79 17.88
CA GLN A 299 -64.51 -59.39 18.29
C GLN A 299 -63.42 -59.22 19.37
N GLU A 300 -63.22 -60.20 20.25
CA GLU A 300 -62.12 -60.20 21.21
C GLU A 300 -60.75 -60.38 20.53
N GLU A 301 -60.70 -61.16 19.44
CA GLU A 301 -59.49 -61.37 18.66
C GLU A 301 -59.09 -60.13 17.83
N ILE A 302 -60.07 -59.41 17.26
CA ILE A 302 -59.84 -58.13 16.59
C ILE A 302 -59.37 -57.06 17.59
N LEU A 303 -59.92 -57.04 18.80
CA LEU A 303 -59.46 -56.12 19.85
C LEU A 303 -58.04 -56.45 20.34
N LYS A 304 -57.67 -57.73 20.40
CA LYS A 304 -56.28 -58.16 20.64
C LYS A 304 -55.35 -57.75 19.51
N GLN A 305 -55.75 -57.93 18.25
CA GLN A 305 -54.94 -57.53 17.10
C GLN A 305 -54.75 -56.00 17.01
N MET A 306 -55.77 -55.21 17.35
CA MET A 306 -55.66 -53.75 17.42
C MET A 306 -54.76 -53.29 18.58
N LYS A 307 -54.78 -53.96 19.74
CA LYS A 307 -53.84 -53.68 20.84
C LYS A 307 -52.41 -54.06 20.48
N VAL A 308 -52.20 -55.15 19.74
CA VAL A 308 -50.89 -55.55 19.22
C VAL A 308 -50.38 -54.54 18.18
N GLN A 309 -51.23 -54.08 17.26
CA GLN A 309 -50.86 -53.05 16.28
C GLN A 309 -50.61 -51.68 16.93
N ALA A 310 -51.40 -51.29 17.92
CA ALA A 310 -51.15 -50.06 18.68
C ALA A 310 -49.84 -50.14 19.46
N SER A 311 -49.54 -51.28 20.09
CA SER A 311 -48.26 -51.51 20.75
C SER A 311 -47.08 -51.57 19.77
N GLN A 312 -47.28 -52.08 18.55
CA GLN A 312 -46.25 -52.07 17.51
C GLN A 312 -45.98 -50.66 17.00
N LYS A 313 -47.02 -49.88 16.70
CA LYS A 313 -46.85 -48.47 16.28
C LYS A 313 -46.24 -47.62 17.39
N GLN A 314 -46.58 -47.86 18.65
CA GLN A 314 -45.95 -47.18 19.78
C GLN A 314 -44.45 -47.51 19.87
N ARG A 315 -44.07 -48.78 19.70
CA ARG A 315 -42.66 -49.20 19.61
C ARG A 315 -41.94 -48.63 18.40
N GLU A 316 -42.64 -48.43 17.29
CA GLU A 316 -42.11 -47.83 16.06
C GLU A 316 -41.85 -46.33 16.24
N ILE A 317 -42.74 -45.61 16.92
CA ILE A 317 -42.54 -44.20 17.32
C ILE A 317 -41.36 -44.08 18.29
N GLU A 318 -41.28 -44.96 19.30
CA GLU A 318 -40.16 -44.99 20.26
C GLU A 318 -38.84 -45.34 19.56
N ALA A 319 -38.85 -46.26 18.58
CA ALA A 319 -37.68 -46.59 17.78
C ALA A 319 -37.24 -45.43 16.88
N LEU A 320 -38.17 -44.70 16.27
CA LEU A 320 -37.87 -43.51 15.46
C LEU A 320 -37.35 -42.35 16.32
N GLN A 321 -37.91 -42.14 17.51
CA GLN A 321 -37.40 -41.15 18.47
C GLN A 321 -36.00 -41.52 18.98
N SER A 322 -35.75 -42.81 19.22
CA SER A 322 -34.42 -43.32 19.60
C SER A 322 -33.42 -43.20 18.45
N GLN A 323 -33.82 -43.44 17.19
CA GLN A 323 -32.99 -43.20 16.01
C GLN A 323 -32.67 -41.72 15.83
N LEU A 324 -33.64 -40.82 16.02
CA LEU A 324 -33.43 -39.38 15.91
C LEU A 324 -32.46 -38.88 17.00
N ALA A 325 -32.62 -39.38 18.23
CA ALA A 325 -31.72 -39.09 19.33
C ALA A 325 -30.31 -39.65 19.08
N ALA A 326 -30.18 -40.87 18.54
CA ALA A 326 -28.90 -41.47 18.16
C ALA A 326 -28.23 -40.71 17.00
N GLN A 327 -29.01 -40.20 16.04
CA GLN A 327 -28.52 -39.41 14.93
C GLN A 327 -28.05 -38.02 15.38
N GLN A 328 -28.76 -37.37 16.30
CA GLN A 328 -28.31 -36.14 16.96
C GLN A 328 -27.03 -36.38 17.78
N GLN A 329 -26.98 -37.45 18.59
CA GLN A 329 -25.76 -37.79 19.33
C GLN A 329 -24.58 -38.11 18.41
N SER A 330 -24.81 -38.78 17.27
CA SER A 330 -23.76 -39.04 16.27
C SER A 330 -23.30 -37.76 15.57
N SER A 331 -24.20 -36.82 15.27
CA SER A 331 -23.87 -35.51 14.71
C SER A 331 -23.04 -34.68 15.70
N ASP A 332 -23.45 -34.65 16.97
CA ASP A 332 -22.73 -33.94 18.03
C ASP A 332 -21.37 -34.59 18.32
N ALA A 333 -21.27 -35.92 18.27
CA ALA A 333 -19.99 -36.62 18.38
C ALA A 333 -19.05 -36.29 17.21
N ARG A 334 -19.55 -36.24 15.97
CA ARG A 334 -18.77 -35.83 14.80
C ARG A 334 -18.30 -34.39 14.88
N MET A 335 -19.15 -33.47 15.36
CA MET A 335 -18.78 -32.08 15.61
C MET A 335 -17.66 -31.99 16.65
N ARG A 336 -17.75 -32.72 17.76
CA ARG A 336 -16.70 -32.76 18.79
C ARG A 336 -15.40 -33.39 18.30
N GLU A 337 -15.48 -34.47 17.50
CA GLU A 337 -14.30 -35.07 16.87
C GLU A 337 -13.64 -34.11 15.88
N GLN A 338 -14.42 -33.37 15.10
CA GLN A 338 -13.92 -32.36 14.18
C GLN A 338 -13.29 -31.18 14.91
N GLU A 339 -13.89 -30.70 16.00
CA GLU A 339 -13.31 -29.69 16.87
C GLU A 339 -12.00 -30.17 17.53
N GLN A 340 -11.96 -31.41 18.00
CA GLN A 340 -10.76 -32.00 18.59
C GLN A 340 -9.65 -32.21 17.55
N HIS A 341 -10.01 -32.61 16.32
CA HIS A 341 -9.09 -32.70 15.20
C HIS A 341 -8.52 -31.33 14.81
N ASN A 342 -9.38 -30.31 14.72
CA ASN A 342 -8.97 -28.94 14.44
C ASN A 342 -8.07 -28.37 15.54
N ARG A 343 -8.37 -28.66 16.81
CA ARG A 343 -7.55 -28.24 17.95
C ARG A 343 -6.17 -28.91 17.93
N LYS A 344 -6.11 -30.22 17.65
CA LYS A 344 -4.84 -30.94 17.50
C LYS A 344 -4.01 -30.41 16.32
N LYS A 345 -4.65 -30.11 15.19
CA LYS A 345 -4.00 -29.53 14.02
C LYS A 345 -3.46 -28.11 14.29
N LEU A 346 -4.16 -27.34 15.12
CA LEU A 346 -3.71 -26.03 15.59
C LEU A 346 -2.49 -26.14 16.51
N GLU A 347 -2.49 -27.11 17.43
CA GLU A 347 -1.34 -27.41 18.30
C GLU A 347 -0.13 -27.90 17.49
N GLU A 348 -0.33 -28.78 16.50
CA GLU A 348 0.73 -29.23 15.58
C GLU A 348 1.31 -28.07 14.75
N MET A 349 0.48 -27.13 14.29
CA MET A 349 0.95 -25.90 13.63
C MET A 349 1.77 -25.01 14.57
N GLN A 350 1.35 -24.86 15.82
CA GLN A 350 2.07 -24.05 16.81
C GLN A 350 3.44 -24.66 17.16
N ILE A 351 3.52 -25.99 17.28
CA ILE A 351 4.77 -26.71 17.50
C ILE A 351 5.68 -26.56 16.27
N SER A 352 5.15 -26.77 15.05
CA SER A 352 5.89 -26.59 13.80
C SER A 352 6.44 -25.16 13.65
N HIS A 353 5.63 -24.15 13.96
CA HIS A 353 6.06 -22.76 13.93
C HIS A 353 7.14 -22.47 14.97
N SER A 354 7.04 -23.03 16.18
CA SER A 354 8.08 -22.91 17.21
C SER A 354 9.40 -23.56 16.78
N GLU A 355 9.35 -24.74 16.15
CA GLU A 355 10.53 -25.43 15.62
C GLU A 355 11.16 -24.69 14.43
N GLN A 356 10.35 -24.13 13.53
CA GLN A 356 10.84 -23.29 12.44
C GLN A 356 11.50 -22.02 12.98
N THR A 357 10.93 -21.40 14.01
CA THR A 357 11.51 -20.21 14.65
C THR A 357 12.88 -20.53 15.25
N LYS A 358 13.01 -21.66 15.97
CA LYS A 358 14.31 -22.12 16.49
C LYS A 358 15.32 -22.42 15.38
N LYS A 359 14.89 -23.06 14.28
CA LYS A 359 15.77 -23.31 13.12
C LYS A 359 16.24 -22.02 12.46
N ILE A 360 15.40 -20.99 12.38
CA ILE A 360 15.76 -19.68 11.84
C ILE A 360 16.80 -19.02 12.75
N GLU A 361 16.61 -19.04 14.07
CA GLU A 361 17.57 -18.51 15.04
C GLU A 361 18.92 -19.26 14.99
N GLU A 362 18.90 -20.59 14.88
CA GLU A 362 20.12 -21.40 14.70
C GLU A 362 20.82 -21.13 13.37
N LEU A 363 20.08 -20.95 12.28
CA LEU A 363 20.63 -20.61 10.96
C LEU A 363 21.22 -19.20 10.95
N GLN A 364 20.56 -18.23 11.59
CA GLN A 364 21.09 -16.87 11.76
C GLN A 364 22.41 -16.89 12.56
N HIS A 365 22.49 -17.70 13.62
CA HIS A 365 23.72 -17.86 14.40
C HIS A 365 24.84 -18.58 13.63
N LYS A 366 24.51 -19.55 12.76
CA LYS A 366 25.48 -20.21 11.87
C LYS A 366 25.98 -19.28 10.75
N ILE A 367 25.09 -18.47 10.16
CA ILE A 367 25.42 -17.51 9.10
C ILE A 367 26.32 -16.37 9.63
N ALA A 368 26.18 -15.99 10.89
CA ALA A 368 27.03 -14.98 11.53
C ALA A 368 28.49 -15.44 11.72
N ASN A 369 28.74 -16.77 11.74
CA ASN A 369 30.03 -17.35 12.14
C ASN A 369 30.76 -18.12 11.02
N GLN A 370 30.21 -18.20 9.80
CA GLN A 370 30.91 -18.80 8.67
C GLN A 370 31.75 -17.75 7.91
N PRO A 371 33.04 -18.00 7.65
CA PRO A 371 33.82 -17.20 6.72
C PRO A 371 33.22 -17.37 5.32
N ARG A 372 32.56 -16.31 4.83
CA ARG A 372 31.83 -16.30 3.56
C ARG A 372 32.80 -16.48 2.39
N GLN A 373 32.79 -17.67 1.79
CA GLN A 373 33.25 -17.83 0.41
C GLN A 373 32.25 -17.12 -0.49
N VAL A 374 32.73 -16.08 -1.18
CA VAL A 374 31.99 -15.38 -2.22
C VAL A 374 31.93 -16.31 -3.43
N VAL A 375 30.82 -17.01 -3.59
CA VAL A 375 30.49 -17.69 -4.83
C VAL A 375 29.83 -16.66 -5.74
N ASN A 376 30.54 -16.21 -6.76
CA ASN A 376 29.95 -15.42 -7.84
C ASN A 376 29.04 -16.35 -8.66
N HIS A 377 27.73 -16.27 -8.46
CA HIS A 377 26.76 -16.80 -9.42
C HIS A 377 26.28 -15.64 -10.30
N TYR A 378 27.03 -15.37 -11.37
CA TYR A 378 26.41 -14.82 -12.57
C TYR A 378 25.60 -15.97 -13.15
N HIS A 379 24.31 -16.04 -12.80
CA HIS A 379 23.40 -16.89 -13.55
C HIS A 379 23.28 -16.29 -14.95
N ASP A 380 23.62 -17.07 -15.98
CA ASP A 380 23.33 -16.80 -17.40
C ASP A 380 21.81 -16.77 -17.69
N ASP A 381 20.97 -16.85 -16.64
CA ASP A 381 19.52 -16.93 -16.68
C ASP A 381 18.95 -15.50 -16.69
N GLY A 382 18.55 -15.06 -17.88
CA GLY A 382 18.44 -13.64 -18.22
C GLY A 382 17.50 -12.77 -17.38
N PHE A 383 17.89 -11.50 -17.24
CA PHE A 383 17.09 -10.46 -16.58
C PHE A 383 15.84 -10.10 -17.40
N GLY A 384 14.77 -9.79 -16.70
CA GLY A 384 13.47 -9.41 -17.23
C GLY A 384 13.39 -7.91 -17.28
N CYS A 385 13.55 -7.33 -18.46
CA CYS A 385 13.58 -5.88 -18.63
C CYS A 385 12.68 -5.45 -19.79
N PHE A 386 12.25 -4.19 -19.74
CA PHE A 386 11.56 -3.47 -20.81
C PHE A 386 12.56 -2.73 -21.70
N SER A 387 12.21 -2.51 -22.96
CA SER A 387 12.98 -1.58 -23.80
C SER A 387 12.75 -0.12 -23.36
N TYR A 388 13.74 0.73 -23.59
CA TYR A 388 13.54 2.19 -23.57
C TYR A 388 12.40 2.60 -24.51
N GLY A 389 11.66 3.63 -24.14
CA GLY A 389 10.46 4.10 -24.83
C GLY A 389 9.19 3.31 -24.51
N THR A 390 9.26 2.29 -23.66
CA THR A 390 8.05 1.63 -23.14
C THR A 390 7.28 2.64 -22.30
N MET A 391 6.03 2.91 -22.63
CA MET A 391 5.19 3.89 -21.96
C MET A 391 4.55 3.30 -20.70
N ILE A 392 4.68 4.03 -19.59
CA ILE A 392 4.10 3.72 -18.28
C ILE A 392 3.17 4.86 -17.88
N ARG A 393 2.05 4.55 -17.22
CA ARG A 393 1.21 5.57 -16.60
C ARG A 393 1.68 5.85 -15.17
N LYS A 394 2.00 7.10 -14.88
CA LYS A 394 2.44 7.61 -13.56
C LYS A 394 1.38 8.52 -12.96
N LEU A 395 1.16 8.42 -11.66
CA LEU A 395 0.34 9.35 -10.89
C LEU A 395 1.22 10.49 -10.37
N GLU A 396 0.98 11.69 -10.87
CA GLU A 396 1.67 12.90 -10.47
C GLU A 396 1.18 13.41 -9.10
N PRO A 397 1.96 14.25 -8.39
CA PRO A 397 1.58 14.76 -7.06
C PRO A 397 0.27 15.57 -7.01
N ASN A 398 -0.25 16.00 -8.17
CA ASN A 398 -1.51 16.72 -8.32
C ASN A 398 -2.68 15.78 -8.71
N ASP A 399 -2.53 14.47 -8.51
CA ASP A 399 -3.47 13.42 -8.88
C ASP A 399 -3.77 13.33 -10.39
N GLN A 400 -2.95 13.95 -11.25
CA GLN A 400 -3.03 13.76 -12.70
C GLN A 400 -2.28 12.50 -13.11
N ILE A 401 -2.78 11.85 -14.16
CA ILE A 401 -2.14 10.67 -14.74
C ILE A 401 -1.33 11.14 -15.94
N ALA A 402 -0.02 10.90 -15.92
CA ALA A 402 0.89 11.19 -17.02
C ALA A 402 1.35 9.88 -17.67
N GLU A 403 1.41 9.84 -18.99
CA GLU A 403 2.03 8.74 -19.72
C GLU A 403 3.48 9.11 -20.02
N ILE A 404 4.42 8.38 -19.42
CA ILE A 404 5.86 8.67 -19.50
C ILE A 404 6.64 7.44 -20.00
N PRO A 405 7.76 7.63 -20.72
CA PRO A 405 8.69 6.55 -21.00
C PRO A 405 9.26 5.93 -19.72
N ILE A 406 9.46 4.61 -19.71
CA ILE A 406 9.91 3.85 -18.55
C ILE A 406 11.29 4.28 -18.05
N GLU A 407 12.14 4.78 -18.94
CA GLU A 407 13.46 5.31 -18.58
C GLU A 407 13.43 6.61 -17.77
N LEU A 408 12.27 7.26 -17.69
CA LEU A 408 12.05 8.46 -16.86
C LEU A 408 11.37 8.13 -15.52
N VAL A 409 11.04 6.86 -15.26
CA VAL A 409 10.49 6.43 -13.99
C VAL A 409 11.59 6.46 -12.93
N GLU A 410 11.31 7.07 -11.79
CA GLU A 410 12.23 7.17 -10.66
C GLU A 410 11.71 6.42 -9.42
N ALA A 411 12.61 6.02 -8.53
CA ALA A 411 12.22 5.48 -7.23
C ALA A 411 11.49 6.57 -6.41
N GLY A 412 10.31 6.26 -5.90
CA GLY A 412 9.39 7.23 -5.29
C GLY A 412 8.18 7.56 -6.15
N ASP A 413 8.24 7.29 -7.47
CA ASP A 413 7.10 7.46 -8.35
C ASP A 413 5.98 6.46 -8.03
N ARG A 414 4.74 6.82 -8.35
CA ARG A 414 3.60 5.92 -8.26
C ARG A 414 3.14 5.54 -9.67
N VAL A 415 3.26 4.28 -10.04
CA VAL A 415 2.98 3.78 -11.40
C VAL A 415 1.75 2.89 -11.41
N CYS A 416 1.05 2.88 -12.54
CA CYS A 416 -0.15 2.09 -12.74
C CYS A 416 0.17 0.59 -12.66
N SER A 417 -0.56 -0.11 -11.80
CA SER A 417 -0.41 -1.53 -11.49
C SER A 417 -1.79 -2.15 -11.18
N ILE A 418 -1.84 -3.46 -10.97
CA ILE A 418 -3.03 -4.20 -10.58
C ILE A 418 -2.84 -4.78 -9.17
N ASP A 419 -3.80 -4.57 -8.28
CA ASP A 419 -3.78 -5.23 -6.97
C ASP A 419 -4.18 -6.73 -7.07
N LYS A 420 -4.06 -7.45 -5.96
CA LYS A 420 -4.45 -8.88 -5.86
C LYS A 420 -5.94 -9.16 -6.14
N ASN A 421 -6.78 -8.14 -6.14
CA ASN A 421 -8.22 -8.25 -6.42
C ASN A 421 -8.55 -7.90 -7.87
N GLY A 422 -7.56 -7.54 -8.70
CA GLY A 422 -7.77 -7.11 -10.07
C GLY A 422 -8.07 -5.62 -10.22
N ASN A 423 -7.98 -4.82 -9.16
CA ASN A 423 -8.23 -3.37 -9.24
C ASN A 423 -7.00 -2.64 -9.76
N ILE A 424 -7.24 -1.60 -10.57
CA ILE A 424 -6.20 -0.67 -10.98
C ILE A 424 -5.79 0.19 -9.78
N ILE A 425 -4.50 0.19 -9.46
CA ILE A 425 -3.90 1.00 -8.40
C ILE A 425 -2.67 1.74 -8.92
N TYR A 426 -2.21 2.76 -8.18
CA TYR A 426 -0.93 3.41 -8.42
C TYR A 426 0.05 3.05 -7.31
N ASP A 427 0.91 2.08 -7.59
CA ASP A 427 1.82 1.47 -6.64
C ASP A 427 3.18 2.19 -6.63
N LEU A 428 3.83 2.21 -5.47
CA LEU A 428 5.09 2.92 -5.26
C LEU A 428 6.25 2.15 -5.90
N VAL A 429 7.02 2.83 -6.74
CA VAL A 429 8.28 2.33 -7.28
C VAL A 429 9.36 2.41 -6.21
N VAL A 430 9.94 1.27 -5.86
CA VAL A 430 10.99 1.17 -4.82
C VAL A 430 12.39 1.10 -5.40
N LEU A 431 12.52 0.59 -6.62
CA LEU A 431 13.80 0.41 -7.30
C LEU A 431 13.61 0.52 -8.81
N VAL A 432 14.57 1.15 -9.47
CA VAL A 432 14.68 1.18 -10.93
C VAL A 432 16.08 0.70 -11.28
N ASP A 433 16.17 -0.32 -12.13
CA ASP A 433 17.44 -0.86 -12.61
C ASP A 433 17.62 -0.55 -14.09
N HIS A 434 18.58 0.33 -14.38
CA HIS A 434 19.00 0.66 -15.74
C HIS A 434 20.19 -0.19 -16.12
N THR A 435 20.01 -1.06 -17.12
CA THR A 435 21.13 -1.76 -17.76
C THR A 435 21.55 -0.97 -18.99
N LYS A 436 22.61 -0.16 -18.82
CA LYS A 436 23.10 0.79 -19.85
C LYS A 436 23.65 0.10 -21.10
N ASN A 437 24.06 -1.16 -21.01
CA ASN A 437 24.67 -1.90 -22.11
C ASN A 437 23.87 -3.16 -22.43
N ALA A 438 22.79 -3.06 -23.20
CA ALA A 438 22.06 -4.26 -23.62
C ALA A 438 22.90 -5.21 -24.50
N HIS A 439 23.96 -4.70 -25.11
CA HIS A 439 24.99 -5.53 -25.76
C HIS A 439 25.66 -6.53 -24.82
N GLU A 440 25.80 -6.22 -23.52
CA GLU A 440 26.33 -7.15 -22.53
C GLU A 440 25.35 -8.30 -22.25
N LEU A 441 24.04 -8.04 -22.38
CA LEU A 441 23.02 -9.07 -22.19
C LEU A 441 22.99 -10.10 -23.33
N LYS A 442 23.58 -9.78 -24.50
CA LYS A 442 23.56 -10.62 -25.72
C LYS A 442 22.19 -11.27 -25.99
N THR A 443 21.11 -10.58 -25.62
CA THR A 443 19.76 -11.15 -25.59
C THR A 443 18.91 -10.54 -26.68
N ASN A 444 18.12 -11.39 -27.35
CA ASN A 444 17.08 -10.92 -28.24
C ASN A 444 15.90 -10.41 -27.41
N MET A 445 15.37 -9.26 -27.81
CA MET A 445 14.12 -8.74 -27.30
C MET A 445 12.96 -9.41 -28.05
N LYS A 446 11.93 -9.77 -27.29
CA LYS A 446 10.64 -10.19 -27.79
C LYS A 446 9.82 -8.95 -28.12
N HIS A 447 9.55 -8.77 -29.40
CA HIS A 447 8.63 -7.79 -29.94
C HIS A 447 7.26 -8.46 -30.07
N ILE A 448 6.30 -8.08 -29.23
CA ILE A 448 4.95 -8.62 -29.25
C ILE A 448 4.02 -7.54 -29.77
N THR A 449 3.53 -7.72 -31.00
CA THR A 449 2.59 -6.80 -31.66
C THR A 449 1.16 -7.27 -31.40
N TYR A 450 0.27 -6.33 -31.05
CA TYR A 450 -1.13 -6.60 -30.74
C TYR A 450 -2.02 -5.45 -31.24
N TYR A 451 -3.33 -5.71 -31.42
CA TYR A 451 -4.28 -4.70 -31.89
C TYR A 451 -5.03 -4.05 -30.72
N ASP A 452 -4.82 -2.76 -30.47
CA ASP A 452 -5.57 -2.02 -29.45
C ASP A 452 -6.89 -1.51 -30.05
N ASN A 453 -7.98 -2.23 -29.76
CA ASN A 453 -9.32 -1.91 -30.27
C ASN A 453 -9.78 -0.47 -29.94
N ASN A 454 -9.27 0.15 -28.87
CA ASN A 454 -9.74 1.45 -28.40
C ASN A 454 -9.22 2.59 -29.26
N ILE A 455 -7.98 2.45 -29.71
CA ILE A 455 -7.38 3.42 -30.65
C ILE A 455 -7.39 2.91 -32.09
N SER A 456 -7.94 1.71 -32.31
CA SER A 456 -8.01 1.06 -33.62
C SER A 456 -6.66 0.99 -34.33
N ALA A 457 -5.59 0.73 -33.57
CA ALA A 457 -4.23 0.73 -34.08
C ALA A 457 -3.39 -0.42 -33.51
N GLU A 458 -2.40 -0.82 -34.28
CA GLU A 458 -1.38 -1.77 -33.83
C GLU A 458 -0.47 -1.10 -32.79
N ARG A 459 -0.21 -1.82 -31.71
CA ARG A 459 0.76 -1.45 -30.69
C ARG A 459 1.77 -2.58 -30.52
N GLU A 460 2.89 -2.25 -29.90
CA GLU A 460 3.98 -3.19 -29.64
C GLU A 460 4.41 -3.08 -28.18
N ILE A 461 4.72 -4.20 -27.55
CA ILE A 461 5.50 -4.23 -26.31
C ILE A 461 6.80 -5.00 -26.55
N VAL A 462 7.91 -4.44 -26.07
CA VAL A 462 9.26 -4.96 -26.32
C VAL A 462 9.94 -5.29 -25.00
N LEU A 463 10.19 -6.57 -24.78
CA LEU A 463 10.65 -7.12 -23.51
C LEU A 463 11.82 -8.08 -23.73
N THR A 464 12.66 -8.30 -22.72
CA THR A 464 13.63 -9.41 -22.79
C THR A 464 12.90 -10.74 -22.78
N SER A 465 13.52 -11.79 -23.35
CA SER A 465 12.95 -13.14 -23.45
C SER A 465 12.54 -13.79 -22.12
N HIS A 466 13.06 -13.31 -20.99
CA HIS A 466 12.78 -13.83 -19.64
C HIS A 466 11.83 -12.94 -18.84
N HIS A 467 11.43 -11.80 -19.38
CA HIS A 467 10.47 -10.92 -18.71
C HIS A 467 9.10 -11.60 -18.65
N HIS A 468 8.48 -11.63 -17.47
CA HIS A 468 7.20 -12.28 -17.27
C HIS A 468 6.04 -11.33 -17.59
N ILE A 469 5.06 -11.82 -18.35
CA ILE A 469 3.81 -11.11 -18.62
C ILE A 469 2.62 -11.97 -18.23
N TYR A 470 1.48 -11.32 -18.00
CA TYR A 470 0.22 -12.01 -17.76
C TYR A 470 -0.48 -12.24 -19.08
N VAL A 471 -0.78 -13.50 -19.40
CA VAL A 471 -1.54 -13.88 -20.59
C VAL A 471 -2.73 -14.74 -20.21
N ASN A 472 -3.79 -14.67 -20.98
CA ASN A 472 -4.89 -15.63 -20.92
C ASN A 472 -4.64 -16.72 -21.97
N ARG A 473 -4.42 -17.94 -21.48
CA ARG A 473 -4.29 -19.15 -22.30
C ARG A 473 -5.39 -20.10 -21.90
N GLU A 474 -6.25 -20.46 -22.86
CA GLU A 474 -7.34 -21.42 -22.65
C GLU A 474 -8.30 -21.02 -21.50
N GLY A 475 -8.59 -19.71 -21.37
CA GLY A 475 -9.50 -19.17 -20.35
C GLY A 475 -8.86 -19.01 -18.96
N LYS A 476 -7.55 -19.24 -18.82
CA LYS A 476 -6.82 -19.08 -17.56
C LYS A 476 -5.74 -18.01 -17.67
N ILE A 477 -5.76 -17.07 -16.73
CA ILE A 477 -4.69 -16.07 -16.59
C ILE A 477 -3.46 -16.76 -16.00
N GLN A 478 -2.33 -16.66 -16.69
CA GLN A 478 -1.05 -17.25 -16.32
C GLN A 478 0.05 -16.19 -16.41
N ARG A 479 0.94 -16.16 -15.42
CA ARG A 479 2.19 -15.39 -15.47
C ARG A 479 3.23 -16.24 -16.18
N MET A 480 3.79 -15.78 -17.31
CA MET A 480 4.79 -16.55 -18.06
C MET A 480 5.85 -15.67 -18.70
N ALA A 481 7.08 -16.19 -18.83
CA ALA A 481 8.16 -15.54 -19.54
C ALA A 481 7.77 -15.28 -21.00
N SER A 482 8.16 -14.13 -21.55
CA SER A 482 7.83 -13.69 -22.90
C SER A 482 8.28 -14.68 -24.00
N LYS A 483 9.36 -15.44 -23.77
CA LYS A 483 9.78 -16.55 -24.66
C LYS A 483 8.81 -17.71 -24.79
N HIS A 484 7.86 -17.84 -23.87
CA HIS A 484 6.85 -18.89 -23.86
C HIS A 484 5.47 -18.41 -24.33
N VAL A 485 5.34 -17.12 -24.63
CA VAL A 485 4.12 -16.53 -25.19
C VAL A 485 4.00 -16.95 -26.66
N LYS A 486 2.78 -17.30 -27.05
CA LYS A 486 2.44 -17.75 -28.41
C LYS A 486 1.40 -16.81 -29.01
N ILE A 487 1.34 -16.76 -30.34
CA ILE A 487 0.33 -15.98 -31.09
C ILE A 487 -1.11 -16.38 -30.71
N SER A 488 -1.33 -17.65 -30.31
CA SER A 488 -2.64 -18.14 -29.86
C SER A 488 -3.06 -17.69 -28.46
N ASP A 489 -2.19 -17.00 -27.72
CA ASP A 489 -2.50 -16.46 -26.39
C ASP A 489 -3.15 -15.08 -26.50
N PHE A 490 -3.82 -14.65 -25.43
CA PHE A 490 -4.38 -13.30 -25.33
C PHE A 490 -3.63 -12.50 -24.27
N LEU A 491 -3.29 -11.25 -24.56
CA LEU A 491 -2.73 -10.32 -23.59
C LEU A 491 -3.84 -9.69 -22.75
N LEU A 492 -3.51 -9.30 -21.53
CA LEU A 492 -4.40 -8.50 -20.67
C LEU A 492 -4.09 -7.02 -20.88
N LEU A 493 -4.98 -6.31 -21.58
CA LEU A 493 -4.90 -4.87 -21.85
C LEU A 493 -5.74 -4.09 -20.81
N ILE A 494 -5.17 -2.98 -20.33
CA ILE A 494 -5.89 -1.96 -19.55
C ILE A 494 -6.18 -0.74 -20.40
N ILE A 495 -7.46 -0.36 -20.39
CA ILE A 495 -7.99 0.73 -21.20
C ILE A 495 -8.34 1.88 -20.30
N GLU A 496 -7.98 3.08 -20.75
CA GLU A 496 -8.32 4.28 -20.02
C GLU A 496 -9.84 4.44 -19.87
N GLY A 497 -10.28 4.69 -18.65
CA GLY A 497 -11.70 4.84 -18.33
C GLY A 497 -12.49 3.54 -18.21
N GLN A 498 -11.88 2.36 -18.41
CA GLN A 498 -12.53 1.08 -18.18
C GLN A 498 -11.92 0.35 -16.98
N PRO A 499 -12.74 -0.09 -16.00
CA PRO A 499 -12.23 -0.80 -14.83
C PRO A 499 -11.88 -2.26 -15.11
N GLU A 500 -12.28 -2.79 -16.27
CA GLU A 500 -12.13 -4.21 -16.61
C GLU A 500 -10.92 -4.48 -17.51
N LEU A 501 -10.23 -5.59 -17.26
CA LEU A 501 -9.15 -6.10 -18.10
C LEU A 501 -9.72 -6.66 -19.40
N GLN A 502 -9.28 -6.14 -20.54
CA GLN A 502 -9.65 -6.67 -21.84
C GLN A 502 -8.65 -7.71 -22.33
N LEU A 503 -9.16 -8.76 -22.99
CA LEU A 503 -8.34 -9.76 -23.67
C LEU A 503 -8.07 -9.30 -25.09
N ILE A 504 -6.80 -9.27 -25.49
CA ILE A 504 -6.39 -8.83 -26.83
C ILE A 504 -5.55 -9.88 -27.51
N GLU A 505 -5.86 -10.10 -28.79
CA GLU A 505 -5.15 -11.02 -29.66
C GLU A 505 -3.74 -10.52 -29.99
N ILE A 506 -2.78 -11.44 -29.94
CA ILE A 506 -1.42 -11.19 -30.38
C ILE A 506 -1.39 -11.36 -31.90
N LEU A 507 -0.96 -10.32 -32.61
CA LEU A 507 -0.84 -10.33 -34.07
C LEU A 507 0.48 -10.97 -34.52
N ASN A 508 1.58 -10.65 -33.84
CA ASN A 508 2.91 -11.08 -34.23
C ASN A 508 3.86 -11.17 -33.03
N ILE A 509 4.83 -12.07 -33.10
CA ILE A 509 5.91 -12.20 -32.12
C ILE A 509 7.23 -12.35 -32.88
N GLU A 510 8.14 -11.41 -32.69
CA GLU A 510 9.46 -11.42 -33.32
C GLU A 510 10.58 -11.34 -32.29
N ASP A 511 11.69 -12.03 -32.57
CA ASP A 511 12.94 -11.90 -31.84
C ASP A 511 13.87 -10.95 -32.59
N LYS A 512 14.19 -9.80 -31.96
CA LYS A 512 15.13 -8.84 -32.54
C LYS A 512 16.29 -8.59 -31.59
N PRO A 513 17.53 -8.55 -32.08
CA PRO A 513 18.64 -8.08 -31.27
C PRO A 513 18.43 -6.60 -30.94
N THR A 514 18.72 -6.20 -29.69
CA THR A 514 18.71 -4.79 -29.31
C THR A 514 20.12 -4.32 -28.94
N THR A 515 20.42 -3.11 -29.37
CA THR A 515 21.59 -2.33 -28.92
C THR A 515 21.20 -1.28 -27.89
N LYS A 516 19.89 -1.00 -27.78
CA LYS A 516 19.35 0.03 -26.90
C LYS A 516 19.37 -0.45 -25.46
N PRO A 517 19.64 0.44 -24.48
CA PRO A 517 19.52 0.13 -23.07
C PRO A 517 18.15 -0.45 -22.70
N VAL A 518 18.09 -1.17 -21.58
CA VAL A 518 16.86 -1.76 -21.03
C VAL A 518 16.67 -1.34 -19.58
N VAL A 519 15.42 -1.28 -19.13
CA VAL A 519 15.05 -0.88 -17.77
C VAL A 519 14.19 -1.94 -17.14
N ASN A 520 14.37 -2.19 -15.85
CA ASN A 520 13.34 -2.83 -15.03
C ASN A 520 12.94 -1.90 -13.90
N VAL A 521 11.67 -1.96 -13.51
CA VAL A 521 11.07 -1.15 -12.44
C VAL A 521 10.46 -2.12 -11.44
N PHE A 522 10.68 -1.90 -10.15
CA PHE A 522 10.12 -2.74 -9.09
C PHE A 522 9.13 -1.94 -8.26
N THR A 523 7.90 -2.44 -8.16
CA THR A 523 6.83 -1.87 -7.34
C THR A 523 6.75 -2.54 -5.97
N LEU A 524 6.20 -1.84 -4.99
CA LEU A 524 6.22 -2.25 -3.58
C LEU A 524 5.26 -3.41 -3.27
N ASP A 525 3.98 -3.27 -3.62
CA ASP A 525 2.91 -4.14 -3.11
C ASP A 525 2.32 -5.06 -4.20
N SER A 526 2.31 -4.59 -5.45
CA SER A 526 1.64 -5.24 -6.58
C SER A 526 2.54 -6.23 -7.33
N TYR A 527 3.86 -6.01 -7.32
CA TYR A 527 4.84 -6.80 -8.07
C TYR A 527 4.57 -6.85 -9.59
N ASN A 528 3.82 -5.87 -10.10
CA ASN A 528 3.45 -5.74 -11.49
C ASN A 528 3.34 -4.28 -11.88
N ILE A 529 3.29 -4.03 -13.19
CA ILE A 529 3.17 -2.71 -13.79
C ILE A 529 2.39 -2.81 -15.09
N ILE A 530 1.74 -1.72 -15.48
CA ILE A 530 1.09 -1.57 -16.79
C ILE A 530 2.03 -0.85 -17.74
N ALA A 531 2.55 -1.59 -18.72
CA ALA A 531 3.55 -1.14 -19.66
C ALA A 531 3.01 -1.25 -21.09
N ASN A 532 3.00 -0.14 -21.84
CA ASN A 532 2.28 -0.02 -23.11
C ASN A 532 0.86 -0.61 -22.98
N ASN A 533 0.11 -0.25 -21.93
CA ASN A 533 -1.22 -0.78 -21.62
C ASN A 533 -1.31 -2.30 -21.33
N ILE A 534 -0.21 -3.05 -21.31
CA ILE A 534 -0.19 -4.49 -21.03
C ILE A 534 0.20 -4.75 -19.58
N HIS A 535 -0.46 -5.72 -18.95
CA HIS A 535 -0.14 -6.16 -17.61
C HIS A 535 1.14 -7.02 -17.58
N CYS A 536 2.20 -6.49 -16.97
CA CYS A 536 3.52 -7.12 -16.91
C CYS A 536 3.99 -7.33 -15.45
N SER A 537 4.73 -8.41 -15.21
CA SER A 537 5.39 -8.64 -13.92
C SER A 537 6.61 -7.75 -13.81
N THR A 538 6.89 -7.21 -12.62
CA THR A 538 8.18 -6.53 -12.39
C THR A 538 9.31 -7.50 -12.03
N HIS A 539 9.02 -8.81 -12.01
CA HIS A 539 9.91 -9.89 -11.57
C HIS A 539 10.09 -10.98 -12.62
N THR A 540 11.28 -11.57 -12.65
CA THR A 540 11.68 -12.62 -13.60
C THR A 540 11.38 -14.03 -13.17
N ASP A 541 11.34 -14.39 -11.89
CA ASP A 541 11.03 -15.74 -11.42
C ASP A 541 10.81 -15.66 -9.89
N GLY A 542 9.83 -16.41 -9.37
CA GLY A 542 9.49 -16.46 -7.95
C GLY A 542 8.09 -15.93 -7.64
N ASP A 543 7.36 -16.63 -6.79
CA ASP A 543 6.18 -16.07 -6.13
C ASP A 543 6.64 -14.86 -5.31
N GLY A 544 5.88 -13.76 -5.29
CA GLY A 544 6.31 -12.42 -4.85
C GLY A 544 6.89 -12.30 -3.42
N ASP A 545 6.96 -13.40 -2.66
CA ASP A 545 7.50 -13.49 -1.31
C ASP A 545 9.02 -13.25 -1.23
N ASP A 546 9.77 -13.38 -2.34
CA ASP A 546 11.23 -13.19 -2.36
C ASP A 546 11.69 -11.74 -2.63
N LEU A 547 10.79 -10.74 -2.67
CA LEU A 547 11.18 -9.34 -2.95
C LEU A 547 12.25 -8.82 -1.97
N LEU A 548 12.08 -9.08 -0.68
CA LEU A 548 13.05 -8.63 0.32
C LEU A 548 14.40 -9.31 0.09
N PHE A 549 14.41 -10.59 -0.28
CA PHE A 549 15.62 -11.36 -0.55
C PHE A 549 16.31 -10.90 -1.83
N ASN A 550 15.55 -10.63 -2.90
CA ASN A 550 16.06 -10.19 -4.19
C ASN A 550 16.55 -8.74 -4.16
N VAL A 551 15.83 -7.82 -3.52
CA VAL A 551 16.28 -6.44 -3.32
C VAL A 551 17.53 -6.42 -2.43
N VAL A 552 17.56 -7.19 -1.34
CA VAL A 552 18.73 -7.27 -0.45
C VAL A 552 19.94 -7.89 -1.15
N ASN A 553 19.77 -9.00 -1.89
CA ASN A 553 20.86 -9.63 -2.64
C ASN A 553 21.37 -8.75 -3.79
N PHE A 554 20.47 -8.12 -4.53
CA PHE A 554 20.83 -7.21 -5.61
C PHE A 554 21.60 -5.99 -5.08
N CYS A 555 21.13 -5.39 -3.99
CA CYS A 555 21.86 -4.30 -3.33
C CYS A 555 23.21 -4.77 -2.78
N TYR A 556 23.30 -5.97 -2.20
CA TYR A 556 24.55 -6.53 -1.69
C TYR A 556 25.59 -6.73 -2.81
N HIS A 557 25.17 -7.24 -3.98
CA HIS A 557 26.08 -7.42 -5.12
C HIS A 557 26.60 -6.11 -5.72
N LYS A 558 25.75 -5.08 -5.89
CA LYS A 558 26.20 -3.76 -6.37
C LYS A 558 27.02 -2.99 -5.34
N ILE A 559 26.90 -3.28 -4.05
CA ILE A 559 27.80 -2.71 -3.02
C ILE A 559 29.19 -3.36 -3.08
N THR A 560 29.28 -4.65 -3.42
CA THR A 560 30.56 -5.38 -3.49
C THR A 560 31.38 -5.10 -4.76
N HIS A 561 30.74 -4.68 -5.85
CA HIS A 561 31.42 -4.24 -7.06
C HIS A 561 31.37 -2.71 -7.13
N LYS A 562 32.53 -2.04 -7.24
CA LYS A 562 32.73 -0.59 -7.10
C LYS A 562 31.95 0.29 -8.12
N THR A 563 30.63 0.31 -8.07
CA THR A 563 29.77 1.17 -8.90
C THR A 563 28.92 2.05 -7.99
N PRO A 564 28.96 3.39 -8.12
CA PRO A 564 28.36 4.27 -7.13
C PRO A 564 26.85 4.45 -7.35
N THR A 565 26.16 4.64 -6.23
CA THR A 565 24.82 5.24 -6.02
C THR A 565 23.60 4.33 -6.19
N ILE A 566 23.15 3.76 -5.06
CA ILE A 566 21.74 3.42 -4.82
C ILE A 566 21.26 4.38 -3.74
N ALA A 567 20.34 5.27 -4.08
CA ALA A 567 19.69 6.18 -3.12
C ALA A 567 18.42 5.52 -2.60
N PHE A 568 18.36 5.24 -1.29
CA PHE A 568 17.15 4.73 -0.64
C PHE A 568 16.27 5.88 -0.16
N TYR A 569 15.04 5.97 -0.66
CA TYR A 569 13.96 6.72 -0.02
C TYR A 569 13.12 5.77 0.85
N LEU A 570 13.56 5.55 2.10
CA LEU A 570 12.74 4.87 3.10
C LEU A 570 12.03 5.91 3.98
N ASN A 571 10.70 5.96 3.87
CA ASN A 571 9.83 6.73 4.77
C ASN A 571 10.09 6.33 6.25
N LYS A 572 10.06 7.31 7.18
CA LYS A 572 10.37 7.13 8.61
C LYS A 572 9.60 5.99 9.28
N GLY A 573 8.39 5.67 8.81
CA GLY A 573 7.59 4.54 9.32
C GLY A 573 8.22 3.16 9.10
N TYR A 574 8.98 2.97 8.02
CA TYR A 574 9.47 1.66 7.58
C TYR A 574 10.90 1.33 8.04
N LYS A 575 11.64 2.30 8.59
CA LYS A 575 12.94 2.03 9.26
C LYS A 575 12.83 1.05 10.42
N LYS A 576 11.64 0.90 11.00
CA LYS A 576 11.38 -0.03 12.09
C LYS A 576 11.18 -1.47 11.60
N LEU A 577 10.69 -1.64 10.36
CA LEU A 577 10.53 -2.95 9.72
C LEU A 577 11.87 -3.50 9.22
N PHE A 578 12.73 -2.65 8.65
CA PHE A 578 14.06 -3.01 8.16
C PHE A 578 15.12 -3.24 9.26
N ARG A 579 14.82 -2.89 10.52
CA ARG A 579 15.71 -3.11 11.68
C ARG A 579 15.44 -4.42 12.42
N LYS A 580 14.28 -5.04 12.19
CA LYS A 580 14.00 -6.42 12.60
C LYS A 580 14.45 -7.33 11.46
#